data_AF-A0A5B7D075-F1
#
_entry.id   AF-A0A5B7D075-F1
#
_cell.length_a   1.000
_cell.length_b   1.000
_cell.length_c   1.000
_cell.angle_alpha   90.00
_cell.angle_beta   90.00
_cell.angle_gamma   90.00
#
_symmetry.space_group_name_H-M   'P 1'
#
loop_
_entity.id
_entity.type
_entity.pdbx_description
1 polymer ?
#
loop_
_entity_poly.entity_id
_entity_poly.type
_entity_poly.pdbx_seq_one_letter_code
_entity_poly.pdbx_strand_id
1 'polypeptide(L)'
;MDEDGTGSINYDEFLDKLRPEMTEDRTAVVLEAFAKLDESGDGMVTLEDVKGNYDASNHPKVVSGEMSEDDVLTRFLGRFEGNTKQDGEVTKEEFLEYYSGVSKSIDEDEYFVEMMKQAWKL
;
A
#
# COMPACT_ATOMS: atom_id res chain seq x y z
N MET A 1 16.84 -3.87 -14.14
CA MET A 1 18.17 -3.26 -14.37
C MET A 1 18.73 -2.86 -13.01
N ASP A 2 20.00 -2.47 -12.92
CA ASP A 2 20.60 -1.86 -11.72
C ASP A 2 19.91 -0.51 -11.47
N GLU A 3 19.13 -0.39 -10.40
CA GLU A 3 18.32 0.81 -10.12
C GLU A 3 19.05 1.83 -9.23
N ASP A 4 20.06 1.38 -8.47
CA ASP A 4 20.84 2.24 -7.57
C ASP A 4 22.26 2.55 -8.07
N GLY A 5 22.71 1.89 -9.15
CA GLY A 5 23.98 2.16 -9.82
C GLY A 5 25.21 1.75 -9.00
N THR A 6 25.03 0.90 -7.98
CA THR A 6 26.09 0.56 -7.02
C THR A 6 27.04 -0.52 -7.54
N GLY A 7 26.71 -1.19 -8.65
CA GLY A 7 27.52 -2.28 -9.21
C GLY A 7 27.54 -3.55 -8.34
N SER A 8 26.71 -3.61 -7.31
CA SER A 8 26.46 -4.79 -6.48
C SER A 8 24.96 -5.01 -6.38
N ILE A 9 24.45 -6.13 -6.89
CA ILE A 9 23.04 -6.49 -6.69
C ILE A 9 22.85 -6.72 -5.20
N ASN A 10 22.13 -5.82 -4.53
CA ASN A 10 21.71 -6.00 -3.14
C ASN A 10 20.90 -7.30 -3.06
N TYR A 11 21.12 -8.09 -2.00
CA TYR A 11 20.48 -9.41 -1.85
C TYR A 11 18.95 -9.30 -1.96
N ASP A 12 18.38 -8.19 -1.48
CA ASP A 12 16.96 -7.90 -1.55
C ASP A 12 16.49 -7.62 -2.99
N GLU A 13 17.24 -6.86 -3.79
CA GLU A 13 16.94 -6.66 -5.22
C GLU A 13 17.06 -7.94 -6.05
N PHE A 14 18.00 -8.81 -5.69
CA PHE A 14 18.17 -10.11 -6.34
C PHE A 14 16.97 -11.02 -6.07
N LEU A 15 16.49 -11.03 -4.83
CA LEU A 15 15.29 -11.77 -4.44
C LEU A 15 14.03 -11.19 -5.08
N ASP A 16 13.94 -9.87 -5.21
CA ASP A 16 12.84 -9.18 -5.90
C ASP A 16 12.77 -9.52 -7.39
N LYS A 17 13.92 -9.60 -8.07
CA LYS A 17 14.00 -9.98 -9.49
C LYS A 17 13.79 -11.47 -9.75
N LEU A 18 13.98 -12.33 -8.74
CA LEU A 18 13.84 -13.78 -8.88
C LEU A 18 12.47 -14.31 -8.47
N ARG A 19 11.73 -13.55 -7.67
CA ARG A 19 10.42 -14.00 -7.21
C ARG A 19 9.35 -13.73 -8.27
N PRO A 20 8.47 -14.70 -8.53
CA PRO A 20 7.38 -14.51 -9.45
C PRO A 20 6.47 -13.38 -8.96
N GLU A 21 5.85 -12.68 -9.91
CA GLU A 21 4.79 -11.71 -9.64
C GLU A 21 3.70 -12.36 -8.76
N MET A 22 2.97 -11.52 -8.01
CA MET A 22 1.82 -12.01 -7.22
C MET A 22 0.89 -12.85 -8.09
N THR A 23 0.35 -13.93 -7.54
CA THR A 23 -0.63 -14.76 -8.24
C THR A 23 -1.88 -13.95 -8.60
N GLU A 24 -2.69 -14.47 -9.53
CA GLU A 24 -3.91 -13.79 -9.97
C GLU A 24 -4.86 -13.52 -8.80
N ASP A 25 -5.00 -14.45 -7.86
CA ASP A 25 -5.87 -14.32 -6.68
C ASP A 25 -5.38 -13.22 -5.73
N ARG A 26 -4.07 -13.17 -5.45
CA ARG A 26 -3.46 -12.12 -4.63
C ARG A 26 -3.59 -10.75 -5.28
N THR A 27 -3.37 -10.69 -6.59
CA THR A 27 -3.52 -9.46 -7.37
C THR A 27 -4.98 -8.99 -7.34
N ALA A 28 -5.94 -9.89 -7.55
CA ALA A 28 -7.36 -9.57 -7.57
C ALA A 28 -7.83 -8.94 -6.25
N VAL A 29 -7.47 -9.51 -5.09
CA VAL A 29 -7.88 -8.96 -3.79
C VAL A 29 -7.20 -7.61 -3.48
N VAL A 30 -5.97 -7.40 -3.95
CA VAL A 30 -5.29 -6.10 -3.82
C VAL A 30 -5.98 -5.04 -4.67
N LEU A 31 -6.39 -5.38 -5.89
CA LEU A 31 -7.15 -4.48 -6.76
C LEU A 31 -8.54 -4.17 -6.22
N GLU A 32 -9.19 -5.15 -5.60
CA GLU A 32 -10.48 -4.96 -4.92
C GLU A 32 -10.34 -4.00 -3.73
N ALA A 33 -9.28 -4.14 -2.93
CA ALA A 33 -8.96 -3.20 -1.85
C ALA A 33 -8.67 -1.79 -2.37
N PHE A 34 -7.92 -1.67 -3.47
CA PHE A 34 -7.65 -0.37 -4.10
C PHE A 34 -8.93 0.29 -4.59
N ALA A 35 -9.78 -0.44 -5.33
CA ALA A 35 -11.04 0.08 -5.84
C ALA A 35 -12.02 0.49 -4.73
N LYS A 36 -11.90 -0.08 -3.53
CA LYS A 36 -12.65 0.35 -2.36
C LYS A 36 -12.15 1.67 -1.77
N LEU A 37 -10.84 1.94 -1.89
CA LEU A 37 -10.23 3.17 -1.41
C LEU A 37 -10.39 4.32 -2.39
N ASP A 38 -10.35 4.05 -3.70
CA ASP A 38 -10.57 5.03 -4.76
C ASP A 38 -12.08 5.34 -4.87
N GLU A 39 -12.59 6.18 -3.97
CA GLU A 39 -13.99 6.59 -3.93
C GLU A 39 -14.34 7.48 -5.13
N SER A 40 -13.39 8.30 -5.59
CA SER A 40 -13.52 9.15 -6.76
C SER A 40 -13.64 8.35 -8.08
N GLY A 41 -13.00 7.19 -8.15
CA GLY A 41 -12.90 6.34 -9.33
C GLY A 41 -11.97 6.91 -10.41
N ASP A 42 -11.04 7.79 -10.05
CA ASP A 42 -10.11 8.44 -10.99
C ASP A 42 -8.82 7.63 -11.23
N GLY A 43 -8.67 6.51 -10.52
CA GLY A 43 -7.52 5.61 -10.60
C GLY A 43 -6.40 5.94 -9.62
N MET A 44 -6.59 6.90 -8.72
CA MET A 44 -5.64 7.28 -7.66
C MET A 44 -6.37 7.38 -6.31
N VAL A 45 -5.68 7.01 -5.23
CA VAL A 45 -6.21 7.19 -3.87
C VAL A 45 -5.58 8.43 -3.28
N THR A 46 -6.40 9.44 -3.01
CA THR A 46 -5.98 10.71 -2.44
C THR A 46 -6.41 10.83 -0.97
N LEU A 47 -5.90 11.86 -0.29
CA LEU A 47 -6.34 12.20 1.07
C LEU A 47 -7.87 12.41 1.15
N GLU A 48 -8.50 12.95 0.10
CA GLU A 48 -9.94 13.19 0.07
C GLU A 48 -10.72 11.87 0.08
N ASP A 49 -10.26 10.86 -0.67
CA ASP A 49 -10.90 9.53 -0.72
C ASP A 49 -10.84 8.83 0.65
N VAL A 50 -9.71 8.90 1.36
CA VAL A 50 -9.56 8.23 2.66
C VAL A 50 -10.34 8.94 3.76
N LYS A 51 -10.49 10.26 3.70
CA LYS A 51 -11.24 11.05 4.70
C LYS A 51 -12.72 10.67 4.74
N GLY A 52 -13.31 10.26 3.62
CA GLY A 52 -14.70 9.82 3.55
C GLY A 52 -14.95 8.51 4.33
N ASN A 53 -13.96 7.61 4.35
CA ASN A 53 -14.12 6.25 4.84
C ASN A 53 -13.33 5.94 6.14
N TYR A 54 -12.41 6.82 6.54
CA TYR A 54 -11.51 6.56 7.67
C TYR A 54 -11.57 7.66 8.73
N ASP A 55 -12.16 7.31 9.88
CA ASP A 55 -12.19 8.18 11.06
C ASP A 55 -10.86 8.07 11.84
N ALA A 56 -10.00 9.08 11.70
CA ALA A 56 -8.71 9.17 12.40
C ALA A 56 -8.79 9.93 13.73
N SER A 57 -9.96 10.44 14.13
CA SER A 57 -10.13 11.28 15.33
C SER A 57 -9.69 10.60 16.62
N ASN A 58 -9.81 9.27 16.67
CA ASN A 58 -9.42 8.44 17.82
C ASN A 58 -7.94 8.03 17.81
N HIS A 59 -7.15 8.42 16.81
CA HIS A 59 -5.74 8.08 16.76
C HIS A 59 -4.99 8.73 17.95
N PRO A 60 -4.11 8.02 18.68
CA PRO A 60 -3.49 8.53 19.91
C PRO A 60 -2.78 9.88 19.75
N LYS A 61 -2.17 10.13 18.58
CA LYS A 61 -1.50 11.39 18.26
C LYS A 61 -2.43 12.54 17.88
N VAL A 62 -3.65 12.23 17.44
CA VAL A 62 -4.70 13.23 17.20
C VAL A 62 -5.31 13.64 18.54
N VAL A 63 -5.63 12.66 19.37
CA VAL A 63 -6.16 12.88 20.74
C VAL A 63 -5.17 13.65 21.61
N SER A 64 -3.86 13.42 21.48
CA SER A 64 -2.83 14.18 22.19
C SER A 64 -2.57 15.58 21.63
N GLY A 65 -3.12 15.91 20.46
CA GLY A 65 -2.89 17.17 19.75
C GLY A 65 -1.52 17.29 19.07
N GLU A 66 -0.76 16.20 18.98
CA GLU A 66 0.55 16.17 18.32
C GLU A 66 0.47 16.15 16.79
N MET A 67 -0.65 15.67 16.23
CA MET A 67 -0.91 15.59 14.80
C MET A 67 -2.37 15.93 14.50
N SER A 68 -2.66 16.49 13.33
CA SER A 68 -4.04 16.56 12.82
C SER A 68 -4.47 15.21 12.23
N GLU A 69 -5.77 15.02 12.01
CA GLU A 69 -6.29 13.84 11.29
C GLU A 69 -5.68 13.74 9.88
N ASP A 70 -5.59 14.88 9.19
CA ASP A 70 -4.95 15.01 7.87
C ASP A 70 -3.49 14.56 7.90
N ASP A 71 -2.73 14.91 8.94
CA ASP A 71 -1.33 14.48 9.07
C ASP A 71 -1.21 12.97 9.27
N VAL A 72 -2.15 12.37 10.01
CA VAL A 72 -2.17 10.92 10.24
C VAL A 72 -2.54 10.18 8.96
N LEU A 73 -3.55 10.65 8.23
CA LEU A 73 -4.00 10.05 6.97
C LEU A 73 -2.97 10.23 5.85
N THR A 74 -2.38 11.41 5.72
CA THR A 74 -1.26 11.66 4.79
C THR A 74 -0.09 10.72 5.07
N ARG A 75 0.27 10.55 6.36
CA ARG A 75 1.34 9.62 6.73
C ARG A 75 0.97 8.15 6.52
N PHE A 76 -0.31 7.83 6.59
CA PHE A 76 -0.81 6.50 6.25
C PHE A 76 -0.66 6.24 4.74
N LEU A 77 -1.09 7.18 3.90
CA LEU A 77 -0.94 7.11 2.45
C LEU A 77 0.54 7.02 2.02
N GLY A 78 1.41 7.82 2.62
CA GLY A 78 2.85 7.81 2.32
C GLY A 78 3.56 6.49 2.64
N ARG A 79 2.90 5.51 3.26
CA ARG A 79 3.44 4.14 3.38
C ARG A 79 3.33 3.36 2.06
N PHE A 80 2.34 3.68 1.23
CA PHE A 80 2.10 3.00 -0.05
C PHE A 80 2.91 3.61 -1.19
N GLU A 81 3.18 4.92 -1.15
CA GLU A 81 4.02 5.65 -2.13
C GLU A 81 5.47 5.13 -2.20
N GLY A 82 5.93 4.37 -1.20
CA GLY A 82 7.26 3.73 -1.24
C GLY A 82 8.42 4.72 -1.46
N ASN A 83 9.29 4.40 -2.43
CA ASN A 83 10.49 5.17 -2.76
C ASN A 83 10.35 6.03 -4.03
N THR A 84 9.16 6.09 -4.63
CA THR A 84 8.93 6.85 -5.88
C THR A 84 8.74 8.33 -5.55
N LYS A 85 7.49 8.78 -5.50
CA LYS A 85 7.07 10.16 -5.34
C LYS A 85 6.15 10.23 -4.14
N GLN A 86 6.49 11.09 -3.19
CA GLN A 86 5.62 11.38 -2.05
C GLN A 86 4.83 12.65 -2.35
N ASP A 87 3.76 12.52 -3.12
CA ASP A 87 2.91 13.64 -3.54
C ASP A 87 1.54 13.67 -2.85
N GLY A 88 1.25 12.68 -2.01
CA GLY A 88 -0.01 12.50 -1.32
C GLY A 88 -1.05 11.74 -2.13
N GLU A 89 -0.65 11.15 -3.27
CA GLU A 89 -1.51 10.39 -4.17
C GLU A 89 -0.94 8.97 -4.31
N VAL A 90 -1.76 7.96 -4.05
CA VAL A 90 -1.33 6.56 -4.18
C VAL A 90 -1.90 6.00 -5.48
N THR A 91 -1.02 5.73 -6.44
CA THR A 91 -1.40 5.08 -7.69
C THR A 91 -1.65 3.58 -7.48
N LYS A 92 -2.39 2.98 -8.41
CA LYS A 92 -2.62 1.53 -8.42
C LYS A 92 -1.31 0.74 -8.47
N GLU A 93 -0.34 1.21 -9.23
CA GLU A 93 0.99 0.63 -9.36
C GLU A 93 1.76 0.65 -8.03
N GLU A 94 1.76 1.79 -7.32
CA GLU A 94 2.41 1.92 -6.00
C GLU A 94 1.75 1.02 -4.95
N PHE A 95 0.42 0.94 -4.97
CA PHE A 95 -0.32 0.05 -4.07
C PHE A 95 -0.02 -1.42 -4.33
N LEU A 96 0.08 -1.83 -5.60
CA LEU A 96 0.48 -3.18 -5.99
C LEU A 96 1.92 -3.49 -5.60
N GLU A 97 2.86 -2.56 -5.78
CA GLU A 97 4.26 -2.73 -5.41
C GLU A 97 4.41 -2.89 -3.89
N TYR A 98 3.71 -2.07 -3.11
CA TYR A 98 3.65 -2.20 -1.66
C TYR A 98 3.18 -3.60 -1.24
N TYR A 99 2.08 -4.08 -1.82
CA TYR A 99 1.54 -5.40 -1.50
C TYR A 99 2.32 -6.56 -2.09
N SER A 100 3.10 -6.35 -3.16
CA SER A 100 4.11 -7.29 -3.65
C SER A 100 5.16 -7.54 -2.56
N GLY A 101 5.63 -6.48 -1.91
CA GLY A 101 6.51 -6.56 -0.72
C GLY A 101 5.92 -7.36 0.43
N VAL A 102 4.66 -7.10 0.78
CA VAL A 102 3.96 -7.85 1.85
C VAL A 102 3.73 -9.31 1.46
N SER A 103 3.29 -9.55 0.22
CA SER A 103 3.02 -10.87 -0.35
C SER A 103 4.27 -11.76 -0.32
N LYS A 104 5.45 -11.19 -0.57
CA LYS A 104 6.76 -11.87 -0.46
C LYS A 104 7.07 -12.42 0.93
N SER A 105 6.38 -11.96 1.98
CA SER A 105 6.55 -12.47 3.35
C SER A 105 5.53 -13.55 3.73
N ILE A 106 4.59 -13.89 2.84
CA ILE A 106 3.49 -14.81 3.08
C ILE A 106 3.54 -15.95 2.06
N ASP A 107 3.71 -17.17 2.57
CA ASP A 107 3.85 -18.36 1.73
C ASP A 107 2.51 -18.81 1.12
N GLU A 108 1.40 -18.73 1.87
CA GLU A 108 0.09 -19.26 1.45
C GLU A 108 -0.82 -18.18 0.85
N ASP A 109 -1.30 -18.41 -0.38
CA ASP A 109 -2.19 -17.50 -1.10
C ASP A 109 -3.51 -17.25 -0.37
N GLU A 110 -4.13 -18.32 0.14
CA GLU A 110 -5.39 -18.24 0.89
C GLU A 110 -5.23 -17.35 2.13
N TYR A 111 -4.11 -17.50 2.86
CA TYR A 111 -3.83 -16.66 4.02
C TYR A 111 -3.64 -15.19 3.63
N PHE A 112 -2.91 -14.91 2.54
CA PHE A 112 -2.77 -13.54 2.03
C PHE A 112 -4.13 -12.93 1.68
N VAL A 113 -4.99 -13.69 0.99
CA VAL A 113 -6.33 -13.24 0.60
C VAL A 113 -7.21 -12.99 1.82
N GLU A 114 -7.22 -13.89 2.80
CA GLU A 114 -7.97 -13.70 4.04
C GLU A 114 -7.48 -12.50 4.85
N MET A 115 -6.16 -12.30 4.94
CA MET A 115 -5.56 -11.14 5.57
C MET A 115 -6.01 -9.85 4.89
N MET A 116 -5.99 -9.80 3.55
CA MET A 116 -6.43 -8.62 2.79
C MET A 116 -7.91 -8.33 3.00
N LYS A 117 -8.78 -9.36 2.95
CA LYS A 117 -10.22 -9.20 3.19
C LYS A 117 -10.51 -8.66 4.60
N GLN A 118 -9.81 -9.16 5.61
CA GLN A 118 -9.96 -8.67 6.98
C GLN A 118 -9.45 -7.24 7.15
N ALA A 119 -8.28 -6.92 6.58
CA ALA A 119 -7.66 -5.60 6.67
C ALA A 119 -8.53 -4.51 6.03
N TRP A 120 -9.10 -4.80 4.86
CA TRP A 120 -9.88 -3.85 4.06
C TRP A 120 -11.40 -4.02 4.19
N LYS A 121 -11.85 -4.94 5.05
CA LYS A 121 -13.27 -5.27 5.27
C LYS A 121 -13.99 -5.58 3.94
N LEU A 122 -13.38 -6.43 3.11
CA LEU A 122 -13.96 -6.93 1.86
C LEU A 122 -14.90 -8.11 2.14
#